data_AF-A0A3N9MSV4-F1
#
_entry.id   AF-A0A3N9MSV4-F1
#
_cell.length_a   1.000
_cell.length_b   1.000
_cell.length_c   1.000
_cell.angle_alpha   90.00
_cell.angle_beta   90.00
_cell.angle_gamma   90.00
#
_symmetry.space_group_name_H-M   'P 1'
#
loop_
_entity.id
_entity.type
_entity.pdbx_description
1 polymer ?
#
loop_
_entity_poly.entity_id
_entity_poly.type
_entity_poly.pdbx_seq_one_letter_code
_entity_poly.pdbx_strand_id
1 'polypeptide(L)'
;MLTKYLSRIFLPPIENVIWQRPENGRNLYLTFDDGPQPYVTPAVLEILNSAKIPAVFFLSGMQLEKYEKDLPKLDYNSHEIANHGFSHTPCNLQSTLQVVREIEKTDHLIKRIFNRSTRLFRPPYGIWDGGLEKALKEQHKTMILWSLLSNDFKWPVSKILDFLAVHIEPGDIIVFHDSEQSSSTIVKVLPEFIDLALKMDFQFKSLHPLNGFGKS
;
A
#
# COMPACT_ATOMS: atom_id res chain seq x y z
N MET A 1 19.88 10.68 0.18
CA MET A 1 18.85 11.75 0.20
C MET A 1 18.37 12.17 -1.18
N LEU A 2 19.22 12.53 -2.17
CA LEU A 2 18.76 13.03 -3.48
C LEU A 2 17.96 12.05 -4.36
N THR A 3 18.10 10.73 -4.19
CA THR A 3 17.47 9.74 -5.07
C THR A 3 16.00 9.45 -4.76
N LYS A 4 15.51 9.71 -3.52
CA LYS A 4 14.11 9.46 -3.12
C LYS A 4 13.10 10.39 -3.81
N TYR A 5 13.53 11.56 -4.27
CA TYR A 5 12.63 12.64 -4.70
C TYR A 5 12.66 12.92 -6.21
N LEU A 6 13.58 12.30 -6.97
CA LEU A 6 13.73 12.59 -8.41
C LEU A 6 12.48 12.20 -9.22
N SER A 7 11.76 11.16 -8.80
CA SER A 7 10.47 10.80 -9.42
C SER A 7 9.39 11.87 -9.21
N ARG A 8 9.50 12.72 -8.18
CA ARG A 8 8.52 13.77 -7.88
C ARG A 8 8.65 15.00 -8.78
N ILE A 9 9.79 15.19 -9.45
CA ILE A 9 10.11 16.41 -10.22
C ILE A 9 9.56 16.34 -11.66
N PHE A 10 9.41 15.14 -12.22
CA PHE A 10 8.98 14.94 -13.61
C PHE A 10 7.50 14.57 -13.75
N LEU A 11 6.77 14.49 -12.65
CA LEU A 11 5.36 14.13 -12.63
C LEU A 11 4.51 15.40 -12.47
N PRO A 12 3.38 15.53 -13.21
CA PRO A 12 2.49 16.67 -13.04
C PRO A 12 2.07 16.82 -11.56
N PRO A 13 1.90 18.05 -11.05
CA PRO A 13 1.41 18.23 -9.68
C PRO A 13 -0.05 17.78 -9.61
N ILE A 14 -0.31 16.65 -8.94
CA ILE A 14 -1.67 16.19 -8.69
C ILE A 14 -2.20 16.81 -7.39
N GLU A 15 -3.36 17.43 -7.48
CA GLU A 15 -4.21 17.67 -6.32
C GLU A 15 -4.65 16.30 -5.75
N ASN A 16 -4.10 15.89 -4.60
CA ASN A 16 -4.44 14.67 -3.82
C ASN A 16 -3.59 13.41 -4.05
N VAL A 17 -2.29 13.55 -4.31
CA VAL A 17 -1.32 12.45 -4.13
C VAL A 17 -0.60 12.57 -2.81
N ILE A 18 -0.54 11.46 -2.06
CA ILE A 18 0.24 11.36 -0.83
C ILE A 18 1.42 10.41 -1.07
N TRP A 19 2.62 10.98 -1.11
CA TRP A 19 3.88 10.23 -1.20
C TRP A 19 4.45 9.88 0.18
N GLN A 20 4.19 10.73 1.17
CA GLN A 20 4.73 10.68 2.52
C GLN A 20 3.79 11.44 3.45
N ARG A 21 3.84 11.18 4.74
CA ARG A 21 3.13 12.00 5.75
C ARG A 21 4.03 13.13 6.24
N PRO A 22 3.46 14.28 6.66
CA PRO A 22 4.23 15.33 7.34
C PRO A 22 5.00 14.75 8.52
N GLU A 23 6.19 15.29 8.79
CA GLU A 23 7.12 14.84 9.84
C GLU A 23 6.65 15.25 11.25
N ASN A 24 5.43 14.83 11.62
CA ASN A 24 4.92 15.00 12.98
C ASN A 24 5.35 13.80 13.81
N GLY A 25 6.57 13.86 14.35
CA GLY A 25 7.19 12.76 15.10
C GLY A 25 7.78 11.67 14.20
N ARG A 26 8.47 10.69 14.81
CA ARG A 26 9.17 9.60 14.11
C ARG A 26 8.19 8.48 13.72
N ASN A 27 7.20 8.81 12.90
CA ASN A 27 6.16 7.85 12.47
C ASN A 27 6.50 7.19 11.14
N LEU A 28 6.22 5.89 11.00
CA LEU A 28 6.29 5.12 9.76
C LEU A 28 4.90 4.54 9.44
N TYR A 29 4.61 4.36 8.16
CA TYR A 29 3.33 3.89 7.65
C TYR A 29 3.56 2.67 6.76
N LEU A 30 3.17 1.50 7.25
CA LEU A 30 3.33 0.25 6.50
C LEU A 30 2.19 0.06 5.51
N THR A 31 2.55 -0.26 4.28
CA THR A 31 1.61 -0.57 3.21
C THR A 31 2.01 -1.86 2.49
N PHE A 32 1.02 -2.63 2.08
CA PHE A 32 1.19 -3.92 1.41
C PHE A 32 0.41 -3.92 0.10
N ASP A 33 1.09 -4.27 -0.99
CA ASP A 33 0.52 -4.35 -2.34
C ASP A 33 0.43 -5.83 -2.81
N ASP A 34 -0.37 -6.04 -3.86
CA ASP A 34 -0.52 -7.29 -4.63
C ASP A 34 -1.23 -8.45 -3.94
N GLY A 35 -1.53 -8.34 -2.65
CA GLY A 35 -2.41 -9.27 -1.94
C GLY A 35 -3.89 -9.16 -2.38
N PRO A 36 -4.77 -10.01 -1.82
CA PRO A 36 -4.44 -10.98 -0.77
C PRO A 36 -4.06 -12.35 -1.35
N GLN A 37 -2.96 -12.92 -0.86
CA GLN A 37 -2.57 -14.31 -1.09
C GLN A 37 -2.92 -15.19 0.12
N PRO A 38 -3.69 -16.28 -0.05
CA PRO A 38 -4.18 -17.11 1.06
C PRO A 38 -3.13 -17.73 1.99
N TYR A 39 -1.86 -17.78 1.57
CA TYR A 39 -0.76 -18.37 2.33
C TYR A 39 0.27 -17.35 2.82
N VAL A 40 0.25 -16.11 2.31
CA VAL A 40 1.19 -15.05 2.72
C VAL A 40 0.49 -14.02 3.59
N THR A 41 -0.65 -13.51 3.13
CA THR A 41 -1.42 -12.47 3.81
C THR A 41 -1.79 -12.84 5.25
N PRO A 42 -2.23 -14.09 5.57
CA PRO A 42 -2.50 -14.45 6.96
C PRO A 42 -1.27 -14.31 7.88
N ALA A 43 -0.09 -14.71 7.41
CA ALA A 43 1.14 -14.63 8.20
C ALA A 43 1.56 -13.17 8.43
N VAL A 44 1.42 -12.32 7.40
CA VAL A 44 1.66 -10.88 7.52
C VAL A 44 0.69 -10.25 8.54
N LEU A 45 -0.61 -10.56 8.44
CA LEU A 45 -1.62 -10.09 9.39
C LEU A 45 -1.33 -10.56 10.82
N GLU A 46 -0.94 -11.83 11.01
CA GLU A 46 -0.59 -12.38 12.32
C GLU A 46 0.58 -11.62 12.97
N ILE A 47 1.64 -11.34 12.22
CA ILE A 47 2.81 -10.57 12.69
C ILE A 47 2.38 -9.18 13.13
N LEU A 48 1.62 -8.47 12.29
CA LEU A 48 1.19 -7.10 12.57
C LEU A 48 0.21 -7.03 13.74
N ASN A 49 -0.75 -7.96 13.82
CA ASN A 49 -1.73 -8.04 14.91
C ASN A 49 -1.05 -8.33 16.25
N SER A 50 -0.10 -9.27 16.25
CA SER A 50 0.69 -9.60 17.45
C SER A 50 1.51 -8.41 17.93
N ALA A 51 2.07 -7.63 16.99
CA ALA A 51 2.82 -6.41 17.30
C ALA A 51 1.92 -5.18 17.55
N LYS A 52 0.59 -5.29 17.36
CA LYS A 52 -0.38 -4.18 17.41
C LYS A 52 -0.01 -3.03 16.47
N ILE A 53 0.54 -3.35 15.30
CA ILE A 53 0.98 -2.38 14.31
C ILE A 53 -0.11 -2.23 13.24
N PRO A 54 -0.71 -1.04 13.07
CA PRO A 54 -1.64 -0.81 11.99
C PRO A 54 -0.93 -0.73 10.63
N ALA A 55 -1.64 -1.07 9.56
CA ALA A 55 -1.13 -1.03 8.19
C ALA A 55 -2.26 -0.79 7.20
N VAL A 56 -1.91 -0.55 5.93
CA VAL A 56 -2.87 -0.47 4.82
C VAL A 56 -2.55 -1.55 3.78
N PHE A 57 -3.58 -2.27 3.33
CA PHE A 57 -3.44 -3.30 2.30
C PHE A 57 -4.14 -2.84 1.03
N PHE A 58 -3.39 -2.61 -0.04
CA PHE A 58 -3.90 -2.31 -1.37
C PHE A 58 -4.17 -3.62 -2.09
N LEU A 59 -5.43 -4.04 -2.10
CA LEU A 59 -5.84 -5.34 -2.60
C LEU A 59 -6.00 -5.30 -4.13
N SER A 60 -5.42 -6.29 -4.79
CA SER A 60 -5.58 -6.55 -6.23
C SER A 60 -6.91 -7.27 -6.50
N GLY A 61 -7.71 -6.72 -7.40
CA GLY A 61 -8.99 -7.32 -7.79
C GLY A 61 -8.87 -8.71 -8.40
N MET A 62 -7.80 -9.00 -9.15
CA MET A 62 -7.53 -10.34 -9.67
C MET A 62 -7.33 -11.36 -8.54
N GLN A 63 -6.64 -11.00 -7.47
CA GLN A 63 -6.44 -11.91 -6.33
C GLN A 63 -7.74 -12.10 -5.54
N LEU A 64 -8.50 -11.03 -5.36
CA LEU A 64 -9.83 -11.09 -4.75
C LEU A 64 -10.75 -12.06 -5.50
N GLU A 65 -10.79 -11.98 -6.83
CA GLU A 65 -11.60 -12.87 -7.66
C GLU A 65 -11.09 -14.31 -7.62
N LYS A 66 -9.77 -14.49 -7.73
CA LYS A 66 -9.14 -15.82 -7.74
C LYS A 66 -9.35 -16.60 -6.44
N TYR A 67 -9.25 -15.92 -5.30
CA TYR A 67 -9.25 -16.54 -3.98
C TYR A 67 -10.48 -16.24 -3.13
N GLU A 68 -11.55 -15.72 -3.73
CA GLU A 68 -12.74 -15.22 -3.03
C GLU A 68 -13.24 -16.10 -1.87
N LYS A 69 -13.19 -17.43 -2.02
CA LYS A 69 -13.67 -18.37 -0.99
C LYS A 69 -12.76 -18.47 0.24
N ASP A 70 -11.48 -18.19 0.10
CA ASP A 70 -10.47 -18.32 1.16
C ASP A 70 -10.29 -17.04 1.97
N LEU A 71 -10.73 -15.90 1.45
CA LEU A 71 -10.46 -14.58 1.99
C LEU A 71 -11.34 -14.13 3.17
N PRO A 72 -12.60 -14.58 3.36
CA PRO A 72 -13.44 -14.11 4.46
C PRO A 72 -12.87 -14.35 5.87
N LYS A 73 -11.88 -15.25 6.00
CA LYS A 73 -11.19 -15.55 7.27
C LYS A 73 -10.07 -14.57 7.62
N LEU A 74 -9.68 -13.68 6.70
CA LEU A 74 -8.62 -12.71 6.93
C LEU A 74 -9.10 -11.61 7.87
N ASP A 75 -8.41 -11.43 8.99
CA ASP A 75 -8.73 -10.41 9.98
C ASP A 75 -7.99 -9.10 9.70
N TYR A 76 -8.67 -8.19 9.01
CA TYR A 76 -8.21 -6.82 8.75
C TYR A 76 -8.70 -5.80 9.79
N ASN A 77 -9.22 -6.20 10.97
CA ASN A 77 -9.92 -5.24 11.85
C ASN A 77 -9.08 -4.05 12.34
N SER A 78 -7.77 -4.23 12.50
CA SER A 78 -6.77 -3.20 12.86
C SER A 78 -6.12 -2.52 11.66
N HIS A 79 -6.53 -2.88 10.44
CA HIS A 79 -5.89 -2.50 9.19
C HIS A 79 -6.89 -1.82 8.24
N GLU A 80 -6.39 -0.92 7.41
CA GLU A 80 -7.19 -0.33 6.34
C GLU A 80 -7.09 -1.20 5.09
N ILE A 81 -8.24 -1.42 4.43
CA ILE A 81 -8.29 -2.04 3.09
C ILE A 81 -8.42 -0.94 2.04
N ALA A 82 -7.56 -1.01 1.02
CA ALA A 82 -7.47 -0.06 -0.08
C ALA A 82 -7.50 -0.80 -1.43
N ASN A 83 -7.64 -0.05 -2.52
CA ASN A 83 -7.84 -0.59 -3.86
C ASN A 83 -6.55 -0.48 -4.70
N HIS A 84 -6.15 -1.57 -5.36
CA HIS A 84 -4.96 -1.63 -6.23
C HIS A 84 -5.29 -1.89 -7.71
N GLY A 85 -6.50 -1.55 -8.14
CA GLY A 85 -7.00 -1.92 -9.46
C GLY A 85 -7.29 -3.42 -9.56
N PHE A 86 -7.78 -3.85 -10.73
CA PHE A 86 -8.21 -5.23 -10.93
C PHE A 86 -7.11 -6.08 -11.59
N SER A 87 -6.67 -5.71 -12.78
CA SER A 87 -5.80 -6.52 -13.66
C SER A 87 -4.31 -6.33 -13.43
N HIS A 88 -3.91 -5.38 -12.57
CA HIS A 88 -2.52 -4.96 -12.40
C HIS A 88 -1.87 -4.45 -13.73
N THR A 89 -2.69 -3.93 -14.66
CA THR A 89 -2.21 -3.26 -15.88
C THR A 89 -1.81 -1.81 -15.53
N PRO A 90 -0.69 -1.28 -16.07
CA PRO A 90 -0.36 0.14 -15.91
C PRO A 90 -1.50 1.04 -16.39
N CYS A 91 -1.94 2.00 -15.56
CA CYS A 91 -3.13 2.79 -15.86
C CYS A 91 -3.00 3.66 -17.11
N ASN A 92 -1.78 4.09 -17.46
CA ASN A 92 -1.50 4.87 -18.68
C ASN A 92 -1.62 4.05 -19.98
N LEU A 93 -1.78 2.72 -19.90
CA LEU A 93 -2.08 1.85 -21.03
C LEU A 93 -3.59 1.60 -21.16
N GLN A 94 -4.41 2.26 -20.34
CA GLN A 94 -5.86 2.09 -20.29
C GLN A 94 -6.55 3.43 -20.54
N SER A 95 -7.78 3.39 -21.06
CA SER A 95 -8.61 4.61 -21.10
C SER A 95 -9.12 4.95 -19.69
N THR A 96 -9.44 6.22 -19.43
CA THR A 96 -10.07 6.63 -18.15
C THR A 96 -11.27 5.77 -17.79
N LEU A 97 -12.14 5.44 -18.76
CA LEU A 97 -13.30 4.59 -18.53
C LEU A 97 -12.91 3.16 -18.12
N GLN A 98 -11.83 2.63 -18.70
CA GLN A 98 -11.32 1.32 -18.31
C GLN A 98 -10.75 1.35 -16.88
N VAL A 99 -10.02 2.41 -16.51
CA VAL A 99 -9.52 2.60 -15.15
C VAL A 99 -10.68 2.71 -14.14
N VAL A 100 -11.76 3.43 -14.48
CA VAL A 100 -12.98 3.48 -13.65
C VAL A 100 -13.53 2.07 -13.41
N ARG A 101 -13.67 1.26 -14.46
CA ARG A 101 -14.17 -0.13 -14.35
C ARG A 101 -13.26 -1.02 -13.51
N GLU A 102 -11.95 -0.85 -13.60
CA GLU A 102 -10.96 -1.57 -12.79
C GLU A 102 -11.15 -1.27 -11.29
N ILE A 103 -11.34 0.01 -10.95
CA ILE A 103 -11.59 0.47 -9.59
C ILE A 103 -12.91 -0.09 -9.07
N GLU A 104 -14.00 0.11 -9.82
CA GLU A 104 -15.36 -0.32 -9.43
C GLU A 104 -15.46 -1.83 -9.25
N LYS A 105 -14.88 -2.62 -10.17
CA LYS A 105 -14.88 -4.08 -10.06
C LYS A 105 -14.16 -4.54 -8.79
N THR A 106 -13.02 -3.93 -8.49
CA THR A 106 -12.24 -4.24 -7.28
C THR A 106 -12.98 -3.84 -6.02
N ASP A 107 -13.57 -2.64 -5.98
CA ASP A 107 -14.37 -2.19 -4.84
C ASP A 107 -15.60 -3.06 -4.59
N HIS A 108 -16.28 -3.51 -5.64
CA HIS A 108 -17.40 -4.43 -5.52
C HIS A 108 -16.97 -5.75 -4.87
N LEU A 109 -15.82 -6.30 -5.26
CA LEU A 109 -15.25 -7.50 -4.63
C LEU A 109 -14.89 -7.27 -3.17
N ILE A 110 -14.22 -6.16 -2.84
CA ILE A 110 -13.89 -5.80 -1.46
C ILE A 110 -15.15 -5.68 -0.61
N LYS A 111 -16.19 -5.01 -1.13
CA LYS A 111 -17.47 -4.86 -0.45
C LYS A 111 -18.17 -6.20 -0.25
N ARG A 112 -18.16 -7.07 -1.26
CA ARG A 112 -18.78 -8.39 -1.18
C ARG A 112 -18.08 -9.32 -0.17
N ILE A 113 -16.75 -9.34 -0.17
CA ILE A 113 -15.94 -10.28 0.63
C ILE A 113 -15.80 -9.79 2.08
N PHE A 114 -15.51 -8.50 2.27
CA PHE A 114 -15.14 -7.95 3.58
C PHE A 114 -16.18 -6.98 4.15
N ASN A 115 -17.25 -6.67 3.41
CA ASN A 115 -18.23 -5.64 3.77
C ASN A 115 -17.62 -4.25 4.03
N ARG A 116 -16.45 -3.96 3.44
CA ARG A 116 -15.74 -2.67 3.54
C ARG A 116 -15.90 -1.83 2.27
N SER A 117 -15.72 -0.53 2.41
CA SER A 117 -15.62 0.40 1.29
C SER A 117 -14.25 1.07 1.34
N THR A 118 -13.61 1.27 0.20
CA THR A 118 -12.26 1.84 0.15
C THR A 118 -12.29 3.31 -0.24
N ARG A 119 -11.37 4.11 0.32
CA ARG A 119 -11.14 5.51 -0.05
C ARG A 119 -9.77 5.76 -0.66
N LEU A 120 -8.84 4.84 -0.42
CA LEU A 120 -7.46 4.92 -0.87
C LEU A 120 -7.28 4.07 -2.12
N PHE A 121 -6.48 4.57 -3.04
CA PHE A 121 -6.09 3.87 -4.25
C PHE A 121 -4.58 4.01 -4.47
N ARG A 122 -3.92 2.93 -4.88
CA ARG A 122 -2.54 2.98 -5.37
C ARG A 122 -2.53 2.42 -6.79
N PRO A 123 -1.96 3.12 -7.78
CA PRO A 123 -1.84 2.57 -9.12
C PRO A 123 -0.79 1.45 -9.17
N PRO A 124 -1.04 0.36 -9.91
CA PRO A 124 -0.01 -0.61 -10.25
C PRO A 124 1.27 0.06 -10.76
N TYR A 125 2.41 -0.41 -10.28
CA TYR A 125 3.75 0.13 -10.60
C TYR A 125 3.99 1.60 -10.22
N GLY A 126 3.05 2.26 -9.53
CA GLY A 126 3.12 3.70 -9.25
C GLY A 126 2.96 4.58 -10.49
N ILE A 127 2.52 4.02 -11.61
CA ILE A 127 2.38 4.71 -12.89
C ILE A 127 1.00 5.33 -13.00
N TRP A 128 0.94 6.62 -13.34
CA TRP A 128 -0.30 7.36 -13.44
C TRP A 128 -0.24 8.40 -14.56
N ASP A 129 -1.41 8.85 -15.01
CA ASP A 129 -1.60 9.95 -15.95
C ASP A 129 -2.86 10.77 -15.58
N GLY A 130 -3.16 11.83 -16.34
CA GLY A 130 -4.38 12.63 -16.14
C GLY A 130 -5.69 11.83 -16.34
N GLY A 131 -5.62 10.70 -17.06
CA GLY A 131 -6.74 9.78 -17.20
C GLY A 131 -7.07 9.09 -15.88
N LEU A 132 -6.07 8.61 -15.15
CA LEU A 132 -6.22 8.07 -13.80
C LEU A 132 -6.68 9.15 -12.81
N GLU A 133 -6.12 10.37 -12.85
CA GLU A 133 -6.57 11.46 -11.97
C GLU A 133 -8.08 11.70 -12.08
N LYS A 134 -8.59 11.78 -13.31
CA LYS A 134 -10.01 11.96 -13.57
C LYS A 134 -10.84 10.81 -13.01
N ALA A 135 -10.38 9.57 -13.21
CA ALA A 135 -11.03 8.38 -12.67
C ALA A 135 -11.09 8.41 -11.13
N LEU A 136 -9.99 8.76 -10.46
CA LEU A 136 -9.95 8.83 -8.99
C LEU A 136 -10.87 9.93 -8.44
N LYS A 137 -10.96 11.07 -9.11
CA LYS A 137 -11.89 12.15 -8.73
C LYS A 137 -13.34 11.71 -8.84
N GLU A 138 -13.70 11.03 -9.93
CA GLU A 138 -15.04 10.47 -10.16
C GLU A 138 -15.40 9.40 -9.12
N GLN A 139 -14.42 8.58 -8.73
CA GLN A 139 -14.59 7.49 -7.77
C GLN A 139 -14.31 7.91 -6.30
N HIS A 140 -14.12 9.20 -6.05
CA HIS A 140 -13.82 9.79 -4.73
C HIS A 140 -12.64 9.10 -3.99
N LYS A 141 -11.58 8.78 -4.74
CA LYS A 141 -10.38 8.12 -4.22
C LYS A 141 -9.25 9.11 -3.99
N THR A 142 -8.46 8.87 -2.94
CA THR A 142 -7.16 9.51 -2.71
C THR A 142 -6.04 8.62 -3.22
N MET A 143 -5.13 9.18 -4.02
CA MET A 143 -3.99 8.43 -4.53
C MET A 143 -2.89 8.36 -3.46
N ILE A 144 -2.46 7.15 -3.12
CA ILE A 144 -1.36 6.89 -2.20
C ILE A 144 -0.21 6.25 -2.97
N LEU A 145 0.95 6.88 -2.93
CA LEU A 145 2.20 6.33 -3.43
C LEU A 145 3.10 6.00 -2.23
N TRP A 146 4.41 6.14 -2.38
CA TRP A 146 5.37 5.77 -1.34
C TRP A 146 6.63 6.60 -1.42
N SER A 147 7.27 6.78 -0.26
CA SER A 147 8.58 7.41 -0.15
C SER A 147 9.70 6.38 -0.04
N LEU A 148 9.38 5.14 0.32
CA LEU A 148 10.34 4.04 0.45
C LEU A 148 9.77 2.71 -0.04
N LEU A 149 10.46 2.06 -0.98
CA LEU A 149 10.12 0.73 -1.49
C LEU A 149 11.09 -0.30 -0.91
N SER A 150 10.58 -1.34 -0.26
CA SER A 150 11.40 -2.37 0.39
C SER A 150 12.19 -3.25 -0.59
N ASN A 151 11.70 -3.43 -1.82
CA ASN A 151 12.22 -4.38 -2.82
C ASN A 151 12.16 -5.85 -2.36
N ASP A 152 11.22 -6.19 -1.47
CA ASP A 152 11.01 -7.53 -0.93
C ASP A 152 10.67 -8.62 -1.97
N PHE A 153 10.10 -8.22 -3.10
CA PHE A 153 9.86 -9.08 -4.27
C PHE A 153 11.13 -9.44 -5.07
N LYS A 154 12.27 -8.83 -4.77
CA LYS A 154 13.50 -8.95 -5.59
C LYS A 154 14.77 -9.23 -4.78
N TRP A 155 14.92 -8.63 -3.61
CA TRP A 155 16.16 -8.70 -2.84
C TRP A 155 16.13 -9.80 -1.77
N PRO A 156 17.29 -10.32 -1.35
CA PRO A 156 17.36 -11.21 -0.19
C PRO A 156 17.11 -10.43 1.10
N VAL A 157 16.66 -11.14 2.15
CA VAL A 157 16.28 -10.59 3.47
C VAL A 157 17.32 -9.62 4.03
N SER A 158 18.60 -10.02 4.09
CA SER A 158 19.66 -9.17 4.65
C SER A 158 19.80 -7.84 3.93
N LYS A 159 19.79 -7.86 2.59
CA LYS A 159 19.88 -6.65 1.78
C LYS A 159 18.70 -5.71 1.99
N ILE A 160 17.50 -6.26 2.19
CA ILE A 160 16.30 -5.46 2.47
C ILE A 160 16.44 -4.76 3.83
N LEU A 161 16.85 -5.50 4.87
CA LEU A 161 17.02 -4.94 6.21
C LEU A 161 18.12 -3.89 6.27
N ASP A 162 19.29 -4.16 5.67
CA ASP A 162 20.40 -3.20 5.59
C ASP A 162 19.96 -1.92 4.86
N PHE A 163 19.20 -2.07 3.77
CA PHE A 163 18.68 -0.94 3.03
C PHE A 163 17.70 -0.12 3.86
N LEU A 164 16.71 -0.77 4.50
CA LEU A 164 15.71 -0.08 5.31
C LEU A 164 16.35 0.62 6.52
N ALA A 165 17.31 -0.02 7.20
CA ALA A 165 18.00 0.54 8.36
C ALA A 165 18.67 1.90 8.09
N VAL A 166 19.15 2.10 6.86
CA VAL A 166 19.84 3.31 6.44
C VAL A 166 18.89 4.37 5.87
N HIS A 167 17.75 3.95 5.32
CA HIS A 167 16.91 4.82 4.49
C HIS A 167 15.57 5.20 5.11
N ILE A 168 15.15 4.63 6.24
CA ILE A 168 13.90 5.07 6.90
C ILE A 168 14.01 6.49 7.43
N GLU A 169 12.99 7.29 7.14
CA GLU A 169 12.84 8.68 7.58
C GLU A 169 11.45 8.89 8.19
N PRO A 170 11.29 9.84 9.14
CA PRO A 170 9.98 10.22 9.66
C PRO A 170 8.98 10.53 8.54
N GLY A 171 7.75 10.04 8.69
CA GLY A 171 6.69 10.21 7.72
C GLY A 171 6.68 9.18 6.59
N ASP A 172 7.67 8.30 6.49
CA ASP A 172 7.79 7.37 5.37
C ASP A 172 6.56 6.49 5.19
N ILE A 173 6.04 6.45 3.96
CA ILE A 173 5.09 5.43 3.50
C ILE A 173 5.93 4.34 2.84
N ILE A 174 5.96 3.17 3.49
CA ILE A 174 6.82 2.04 3.13
C ILE A 174 5.99 0.98 2.43
N VAL A 175 6.43 0.56 1.24
CA VAL A 175 5.79 -0.51 0.47
C VAL A 175 6.51 -1.83 0.71
N PHE A 176 5.73 -2.81 1.14
CA PHE A 176 6.00 -4.23 1.07
C PHE A 176 4.94 -4.89 0.16
N HIS A 177 5.11 -6.18 -0.12
CA HIS A 177 4.13 -6.97 -0.89
C HIS A 177 3.76 -8.21 -0.09
N ASP A 178 2.48 -8.57 -0.09
CA ASP A 178 1.96 -9.83 0.46
C ASP A 178 1.56 -10.78 -0.68
N SER A 179 2.45 -10.92 -1.66
CA SER A 179 2.26 -11.70 -2.88
C SER A 179 3.03 -13.02 -2.87
N GLU A 180 2.78 -13.87 -3.87
CA GLU A 180 3.51 -15.13 -4.05
C GLU A 180 5.03 -14.88 -4.16
N GLN A 181 5.39 -13.81 -4.88
CA GLN A 181 6.78 -13.46 -5.17
C GLN A 181 7.56 -13.04 -3.91
N SER A 182 6.91 -12.34 -2.97
CA SER A 182 7.53 -11.92 -1.70
C SER A 182 7.36 -12.94 -0.58
N SER A 183 6.62 -14.03 -0.78
CA SER A 183 6.24 -15.01 0.26
C SER A 183 7.43 -15.49 1.12
N SER A 184 8.57 -15.76 0.50
CA SER A 184 9.76 -16.30 1.18
C SER A 184 10.59 -15.25 1.94
N THR A 185 10.37 -13.96 1.65
CA THR A 185 11.14 -12.83 2.19
C THR A 185 10.32 -12.05 3.21
N ILE A 186 9.06 -11.69 2.90
CA ILE A 186 8.27 -10.76 3.72
C ILE A 186 8.06 -11.26 5.15
N VAL A 187 7.76 -12.55 5.33
CA VAL A 187 7.52 -13.15 6.65
C VAL A 187 8.77 -13.16 7.55
N LYS A 188 9.96 -12.99 6.97
CA LYS A 188 11.24 -12.86 7.70
C LYS A 188 11.61 -11.40 7.92
N VAL A 189 11.49 -10.60 6.86
CA VAL A 189 11.84 -9.17 6.88
C VAL A 189 10.96 -8.39 7.85
N LEU A 190 9.65 -8.62 7.83
CA LEU A 190 8.69 -7.80 8.56
C LEU A 190 8.95 -7.78 10.09
N PRO A 191 9.10 -8.91 10.80
CA PRO A 191 9.36 -8.87 12.24
C PRO A 191 10.72 -8.23 12.59
N GLU A 192 11.77 -8.51 11.80
CA GLU A 192 13.09 -7.93 12.02
C GLU A 192 13.09 -6.42 11.76
N PHE A 193 12.40 -5.96 10.73
CA PHE A 193 12.26 -4.55 10.42
C PHE A 193 11.46 -3.80 11.48
N ILE A 194 10.39 -4.40 12.00
CA ILE A 194 9.60 -3.83 13.10
C ILE A 194 10.48 -3.60 14.32
N ASP A 195 11.21 -4.64 14.76
CA ASP A 195 12.12 -4.55 15.90
C ASP A 195 13.21 -3.49 15.70
N LEU A 196 13.82 -3.46 14.51
CA LEU A 196 14.81 -2.46 14.13
C LEU A 196 14.25 -1.03 14.23
N ALA A 197 13.09 -0.77 13.64
CA ALA A 197 12.49 0.55 13.63
C ALA A 197 12.10 1.02 15.04
N LEU A 198 11.57 0.12 15.88
CA LEU A 198 11.25 0.43 17.27
C LEU A 198 12.50 0.78 18.09
N LYS A 199 13.62 0.07 17.88
CA LYS A 199 14.91 0.39 18.51
C LYS A 199 15.50 1.74 18.06
N MET A 200 15.07 2.22 16.90
CA MET A 200 15.43 3.54 16.36
C MET A 200 14.41 4.64 16.73
N ASP A 201 13.58 4.37 17.74
CA ASP A 201 12.52 5.26 18.26
C ASP A 201 11.46 5.65 17.22
N PHE A 202 11.25 4.82 16.20
CA PHE A 202 10.10 5.00 15.31
C PHE A 202 8.84 4.38 15.91
N GLN A 203 7.69 4.93 15.52
CA GLN A 203 6.37 4.40 15.81
C GLN A 203 5.63 4.09 14.52
N PHE A 204 4.74 3.11 14.56
CA PHE A 204 3.89 2.78 13.42
C PHE A 204 2.49 3.38 13.57
N LYS A 205 1.97 3.99 12.51
CA LYS A 205 0.64 4.60 12.46
C LYS A 205 -0.11 4.17 11.20
N SER A 206 -1.44 4.21 11.27
CA SER A 206 -2.30 3.95 10.10
C SER A 206 -2.38 5.16 9.18
N LEU A 207 -2.69 4.94 7.90
CA LEU A 207 -3.05 6.02 6.97
C LEU A 207 -4.54 6.42 7.03
N HIS A 208 -5.33 5.87 7.97
CA HIS A 208 -6.78 6.12 8.14
C HIS A 208 -7.14 7.62 8.20
N PRO A 209 -8.38 8.00 7.84
CA PRO A 209 -8.65 9.16 6.99
C PRO A 209 -8.35 10.47 7.70
N LEU A 210 -7.88 11.42 6.89
CA LEU A 210 -7.72 12.83 7.20
C LEU A 210 -9.09 13.47 7.47
N ASN A 211 -9.51 13.54 8.73
CA ASN A 211 -10.39 14.64 9.13
C ASN A 211 -9.51 15.88 9.26
N GLY A 212 -9.48 16.75 8.23
CA GLY A 212 -8.94 18.10 8.41
C GLY A 212 -8.04 18.70 7.33
N PHE A 213 -7.80 18.07 6.17
CA PHE A 213 -7.14 18.78 5.06
C PHE A 213 -8.18 19.32 4.08
N GLY A 214 -9.00 20.25 4.58
CA GLY A 214 -9.67 21.23 3.77
C GLY A 214 -8.80 22.48 3.72
N LYS A 215 -8.43 22.91 2.50
CA LYS A 215 -7.98 24.25 2.16
C LYS A 215 -6.89 24.86 3.07
N SER A 216 -5.65 24.83 2.60
CA SER A 216 -4.76 25.99 2.74
C SER A 216 -4.49 26.55 1.36
#